data_AF-U7PPG5-F1
#
_entry.id   AF-U7PPG5-F1
#
_cell.length_a   1.000
_cell.length_b   1.000
_cell.length_c   1.000
_cell.angle_alpha   90.00
_cell.angle_beta   90.00
_cell.angle_gamma   90.00
#
_symmetry.space_group_name_H-M   'P 1'
#
loop_
_entity.id
_entity.type
_entity.pdbx_description
1 polymer ?
#
loop_
_entity_poly.entity_id
_entity_poly.type
_entity_poly.pdbx_seq_one_letter_code
_entity_poly.pdbx_strand_id
1 'polypeptide(L)'
;MGDGVLPGFSLQNWQSTIRGYARSHPLYADIQNWVGQETADITYEDVDGTLTALLMDKGYLAHEVWASARPRYFIEVKTTVNAAVATPFYMSNHQYTRMQNCSPDGLDGHHALENVYMIIRVFGLGAGFVGFQLLVDPESMRRRGELAFTAPESWTVVVL
;
A
#
# COMPACT_ATOMS: atom_id res chain seq x y z
N MET A 1 3.15 23.49 -8.43
CA MET A 1 3.12 22.55 -7.29
C MET A 1 3.73 21.27 -7.81
N GLY A 2 4.81 20.81 -7.18
CA GLY A 2 5.81 19.87 -7.68
C GLY A 2 5.44 18.99 -8.87
N ASP A 3 6.22 19.13 -9.94
CA ASP A 3 6.86 18.08 -10.74
C ASP A 3 7.23 16.83 -9.91
N GLY A 4 6.22 16.19 -9.33
CA GLY A 4 6.34 14.92 -8.67
C GLY A 4 6.68 13.86 -9.69
N VAL A 5 7.57 12.95 -9.32
CA VAL A 5 7.98 11.80 -10.15
C VAL A 5 6.77 10.96 -10.61
N LEU A 6 5.64 11.03 -9.89
CA LEU A 6 4.40 10.36 -10.24
C LEU A 6 3.35 11.34 -10.80
N PRO A 7 3.00 11.24 -12.10
CA PRO A 7 1.99 12.10 -12.73
C PRO A 7 0.65 12.06 -11.98
N GLY A 8 0.07 13.22 -11.70
CA GLY A 8 -1.25 13.34 -11.07
C GLY A 8 -1.31 13.03 -9.57
N PHE A 9 -0.20 12.63 -8.93
CA PHE A 9 -0.18 12.38 -7.49
C PHE A 9 -0.33 13.67 -6.68
N SER A 10 -1.25 13.69 -5.73
CA SER A 10 -1.64 14.86 -4.94
C SER A 10 -2.23 14.47 -3.58
N LEU A 11 -2.58 15.47 -2.75
CA LEU A 11 -3.30 15.24 -1.49
C LEU A 11 -4.68 14.60 -1.68
N GLN A 12 -5.24 14.59 -2.89
CA GLN A 12 -6.52 13.90 -3.17
C GLN A 12 -6.37 12.38 -3.21
N ASN A 13 -5.14 11.88 -3.40
CA ASN A 13 -4.84 10.45 -3.35
C ASN A 13 -4.89 9.90 -1.92
N TRP A 14 -4.75 10.74 -0.89
CA TRP A 14 -4.90 10.32 0.51
C TRP A 14 -6.38 10.19 0.88
N GLN A 15 -6.90 8.96 0.96
CA GLN A 15 -8.33 8.67 1.15
C GLN A 15 -8.66 8.03 2.50
N SER A 16 -7.69 7.98 3.42
CA SER A 16 -7.93 7.50 4.78
C SER A 16 -8.90 8.39 5.57
N THR A 17 -9.82 7.81 6.32
CA THR A 17 -10.73 8.51 7.24
C THR A 17 -9.98 9.20 8.38
N ILE A 18 -8.79 8.70 8.72
CA ILE A 18 -7.95 9.29 9.78
C ILE A 18 -7.08 10.47 9.29
N ARG A 19 -7.10 10.81 7.99
CA ARG A 19 -6.25 11.89 7.44
C ARG A 19 -6.46 13.25 8.11
N GLY A 20 -7.64 13.48 8.69
CA GLY A 20 -7.98 14.69 9.43
C GLY A 20 -7.09 14.96 10.65
N TYR A 21 -6.41 13.94 11.19
CA TYR A 21 -5.43 14.11 12.27
C TYR A 21 -4.15 14.81 11.84
N ALA A 22 -3.85 14.81 10.54
CA ALA A 22 -2.68 15.50 9.98
C ALA A 22 -2.75 17.02 10.14
N ARG A 23 -3.94 17.60 10.40
CA ARG A 23 -4.12 19.04 10.69
C ARG A 23 -3.29 19.55 11.87
N SER A 24 -2.81 18.65 12.73
CA SER A 24 -1.85 18.98 13.78
C SER A 24 -0.51 19.52 13.23
N HIS A 25 -0.17 19.21 11.98
CA HIS A 25 1.04 19.69 11.32
C HIS A 25 0.72 20.91 10.42
N PRO A 26 1.51 22.01 10.48
CA PRO A 26 1.22 23.24 9.73
C PRO A 26 1.04 23.07 8.21
N LEU A 27 1.79 22.15 7.58
CA LEU A 27 1.67 21.88 6.13
C LEU A 27 0.33 21.24 5.72
N TYR A 28 -0.40 20.65 6.67
CA TYR A 28 -1.68 20.00 6.42
C TYR A 28 -2.81 20.64 7.25
N ALA A 29 -2.62 21.85 7.77
CA ALA A 29 -3.60 22.53 8.61
C ALA A 29 -4.99 22.63 7.95
N ASP A 30 -5.01 22.81 6.63
CA ASP A 30 -6.23 22.94 5.82
C ASP A 30 -6.72 21.63 5.19
N ILE A 31 -6.11 20.48 5.52
CA ILE A 31 -6.53 19.20 4.94
C ILE A 31 -7.98 18.87 5.36
N GLN A 32 -8.84 18.69 4.38
CA GLN A 32 -10.22 18.27 4.63
C GLN A 32 -10.26 16.78 4.99
N ASN A 33 -11.25 16.37 5.79
CA ASN A 33 -11.52 14.95 6.00
C ASN A 33 -11.89 14.28 4.67
N TRP A 34 -11.58 12.99 4.53
CA TRP A 34 -12.09 12.22 3.39
C TRP A 34 -13.61 12.08 3.50
N VAL A 35 -14.30 12.34 2.39
CA VAL A 35 -15.75 12.15 2.26
C VAL A 35 -15.98 11.09 1.20
N GLY A 36 -16.09 9.84 1.65
CA GLY A 36 -16.26 8.70 0.77
C GLY A 36 -16.03 7.39 1.50
N GLN A 37 -16.20 6.28 0.79
CA GLN A 37 -15.78 4.98 1.29
C GLN A 37 -14.26 4.91 1.30
N GLU A 38 -13.67 4.65 2.46
CA GLU A 38 -12.24 4.34 2.55
C GLU A 38 -12.00 2.95 1.95
N THR A 39 -11.15 2.91 0.93
CA THR A 39 -10.77 1.66 0.27
C THR A 39 -9.34 1.24 0.59
N ALA A 40 -8.46 2.23 0.79
CA ALA A 40 -7.10 2.14 1.30
C ALA A 40 -6.70 3.52 1.85
N ASP A 41 -5.58 3.60 2.56
CA ASP A 41 -5.05 4.89 3.02
C ASP A 41 -4.75 5.83 1.85
N ILE A 42 -4.10 5.33 0.80
CA ILE A 42 -3.77 6.08 -0.42
C ILE A 42 -4.22 5.27 -1.64
N THR A 43 -4.82 5.94 -2.63
CA THR A 43 -5.13 5.36 -3.94
C THR A 43 -4.46 6.14 -5.06
N TYR A 44 -3.93 5.46 -6.07
CA TYR A 44 -3.25 6.10 -7.18
C TYR A 44 -3.56 5.42 -8.52
N GLU A 45 -4.11 6.17 -9.46
CA GLU A 45 -4.32 5.73 -10.84
C GLU A 45 -3.01 5.93 -11.61
N ASP A 46 -2.29 4.84 -11.92
CA ASP A 46 -1.01 4.91 -12.62
C ASP A 46 -1.21 4.99 -14.14
N VAL A 47 -1.91 6.04 -14.57
CA VAL A 47 -2.37 6.26 -15.96
C VAL A 47 -1.22 6.14 -16.96
N ASP A 48 -0.06 6.69 -16.61
CA ASP A 48 1.12 6.69 -17.48
C ASP A 48 2.01 5.45 -17.27
N GLY A 49 1.78 4.66 -16.22
CA GLY A 49 2.56 3.48 -15.88
C GLY A 49 3.88 3.81 -15.19
N THR A 50 4.01 5.02 -14.66
CA THR A 50 5.27 5.53 -14.11
C THR A 50 5.61 4.85 -12.80
N LEU A 51 4.63 4.63 -11.91
CA LEU A 51 4.87 3.88 -10.68
C LEU A 51 5.16 2.41 -10.98
N THR A 52 4.42 1.82 -11.91
CA THR A 52 4.59 0.42 -12.33
C THR A 52 5.98 0.19 -12.93
N ALA A 53 6.44 1.09 -13.81
CA ALA A 53 7.79 1.06 -14.35
C ALA A 53 8.85 1.14 -13.24
N LEU A 54 8.69 2.07 -12.29
CA LEU A 54 9.61 2.19 -11.15
C LEU A 54 9.65 0.92 -10.30
N LEU A 55 8.50 0.30 -10.03
CA LEU A 55 8.44 -0.93 -9.24
C LEU A 55 9.05 -2.12 -9.99
N MET A 56 8.88 -2.20 -11.31
CA MET A 56 9.57 -3.20 -12.14
C MET A 56 11.10 -3.00 -12.12
N ASP A 57 11.57 -1.77 -12.31
CA ASP A 57 13.01 -1.45 -12.31
C ASP A 57 13.69 -1.78 -10.97
N LYS A 58 12.92 -1.74 -9.87
CA LYS A 58 13.36 -2.11 -8.53
C LYS A 58 13.17 -3.59 -8.20
N GLY A 59 12.61 -4.38 -9.12
CA GLY A 59 12.41 -5.82 -8.97
C GLY A 59 11.22 -6.21 -8.09
N TYR A 60 10.29 -5.27 -7.80
CA TYR A 60 9.06 -5.58 -7.06
C TYR A 60 7.99 -6.24 -7.94
N LEU A 61 7.97 -5.88 -9.23
CA LEU A 61 7.02 -6.41 -10.21
C LEU A 61 7.76 -7.08 -11.37
N ALA A 62 7.26 -8.22 -11.84
CA ALA A 62 7.84 -8.95 -12.95
C ALA A 62 7.56 -8.25 -14.28
N HIS A 63 8.60 -8.01 -15.07
CA HIS A 63 8.50 -7.24 -16.33
C HIS A 63 7.61 -7.96 -17.35
N GLU A 64 7.69 -9.29 -17.40
CA GLU A 64 6.88 -10.15 -18.27
C GLU A 64 5.37 -10.11 -17.97
N VAL A 65 5.00 -9.66 -16.76
CA VAL A 65 3.59 -9.54 -16.32
C VAL A 65 3.10 -8.11 -16.41
N TRP A 66 3.91 -7.12 -16.01
CA TRP A 66 3.45 -5.75 -15.75
C TRP A 66 3.87 -4.69 -16.78
N ALA A 67 4.67 -5.04 -17.81
CA ALA A 67 5.26 -4.05 -18.73
C ALA A 67 4.24 -3.09 -19.40
N SER A 68 3.08 -3.60 -19.81
CA SER A 68 2.01 -2.81 -20.44
C SER A 68 0.88 -2.43 -19.49
N ALA A 69 0.93 -2.86 -18.22
CA ALA A 69 -0.14 -2.64 -17.26
C ALA A 69 -0.17 -1.18 -16.79
N ARG A 70 -1.37 -0.67 -16.50
CA ARG A 70 -1.64 0.66 -15.96
C ARG A 70 -2.58 0.57 -14.76
N PRO A 71 -2.17 -0.13 -13.69
CA PRO A 71 -3.06 -0.48 -12.61
C PRO A 71 -3.41 0.73 -11.74
N ARG A 72 -4.52 0.60 -11.04
CA ARG A 72 -4.80 1.37 -9.85
C ARG A 72 -4.10 0.76 -8.64
N TYR A 73 -3.35 1.57 -7.92
CA TYR A 73 -2.72 1.18 -6.66
C TYR A 73 -3.64 1.47 -5.47
N PHE A 74 -3.79 0.48 -4.61
CA PHE A 74 -4.35 0.59 -3.26
C PHE A 74 -3.21 0.42 -2.26
N ILE A 75 -2.95 1.46 -1.48
CA ILE A 75 -1.76 1.54 -0.64
C ILE A 75 -2.19 1.72 0.81
N GLU A 76 -1.82 0.77 1.66
CA GLU A 76 -1.98 0.88 3.12
C GLU A 76 -0.68 1.32 3.77
N VAL A 77 -0.78 2.14 4.81
CA VAL A 77 0.36 2.51 5.65
C VAL A 77 0.22 1.84 7.00
N LYS A 78 1.22 1.02 7.37
CA LYS A 78 1.23 0.30 8.65
C LYS A 78 2.45 0.73 9.45
N THR A 79 2.22 1.51 10.50
CA THR A 79 3.29 2.11 11.32
C THR A 79 3.61 1.26 12.56
N THR A 80 4.87 1.30 13.02
CA THR A 80 5.27 0.82 14.36
C THR A 80 6.19 1.82 15.05
N VAL A 81 6.05 1.94 16.37
CA VAL A 81 6.90 2.83 17.19
C VAL A 81 8.32 2.28 17.30
N ASN A 82 8.45 0.95 17.40
CA ASN A 82 9.73 0.27 17.54
C ASN A 82 10.50 0.23 16.21
N ALA A 83 11.81 -0.01 16.31
CA ALA A 83 12.73 -0.07 15.19
C ALA A 83 12.63 -1.36 14.35
N ALA A 84 11.88 -2.37 14.82
CA ALA A 84 11.89 -3.70 14.23
C ALA A 84 10.84 -3.82 13.12
N VAL A 85 11.31 -3.95 11.87
CA VAL A 85 10.47 -4.19 10.70
C VAL A 85 9.64 -5.49 10.81
N ALA A 86 10.18 -6.50 11.48
CA ALA A 86 9.54 -7.80 11.75
C ALA A 86 8.41 -7.73 12.79
N THR A 87 8.17 -6.56 13.40
CA THR A 87 7.03 -6.39 14.30
C THR A 87 5.74 -6.73 13.56
N PRO A 88 4.90 -7.62 14.11
CA PRO A 88 3.65 -7.96 13.47
C PRO A 88 2.77 -6.72 13.27
N PHE A 89 1.95 -6.74 12.22
CA PHE A 89 0.94 -5.71 11.98
C PHE A 89 -0.42 -6.33 11.71
N TYR A 90 -1.47 -5.54 11.93
CA TYR A 90 -2.84 -6.00 11.79
C TYR A 90 -3.41 -5.62 10.43
N MET A 91 -4.14 -6.55 9.85
CA MET A 91 -4.91 -6.38 8.63
C MET A 91 -6.35 -6.83 8.88
N SER A 92 -7.31 -5.98 8.54
CA SER A 92 -8.74 -6.33 8.69
C SER A 92 -9.17 -7.36 7.65
N ASN A 93 -10.31 -8.02 7.86
CA ASN A 93 -10.87 -8.94 6.86
C ASN A 93 -11.14 -8.24 5.51
N HIS A 94 -11.59 -6.98 5.53
CA HIS A 94 -11.79 -6.20 4.31
C HIS A 94 -10.48 -5.93 3.55
N GLN A 95 -9.41 -5.60 4.28
CA GLN A 95 -8.08 -5.41 3.71
C GLN A 95 -7.54 -6.72 3.13
N TYR A 96 -7.72 -7.84 3.84
CA TYR A 96 -7.32 -9.16 3.39
C TYR A 96 -8.05 -9.58 2.11
N THR A 97 -9.38 -9.44 2.05
CA THR A 97 -10.16 -9.73 0.83
C THR A 97 -9.70 -8.84 -0.34
N ARG A 98 -9.46 -7.54 -0.11
CA ARG A 98 -8.97 -6.64 -1.16
C ARG A 98 -7.60 -7.07 -1.68
N MET A 99 -6.69 -7.40 -0.77
CA MET A 99 -5.35 -7.91 -1.11
C MET A 99 -5.45 -9.12 -2.04
N GLN A 100 -6.30 -10.09 -1.71
CA GLN A 100 -6.50 -11.29 -2.53
C GLN A 100 -7.06 -10.98 -3.93
N ASN A 101 -7.94 -9.98 -4.04
CA ASN A 101 -8.57 -9.60 -5.30
C ASN A 101 -7.69 -8.72 -6.20
N CYS A 102 -6.63 -8.11 -5.66
CA CYS A 102 -5.69 -7.29 -6.44
C CYS A 102 -4.45 -8.07 -6.90
N SER A 103 -4.37 -9.37 -6.65
CA SER A 103 -3.26 -10.19 -7.13
C SER A 103 -3.60 -10.77 -8.50
N PRO A 104 -2.67 -10.80 -9.48
CA PRO A 104 -2.90 -11.44 -10.77
C PRO A 104 -3.29 -12.92 -10.64
N ASP A 105 -2.74 -13.60 -9.64
CA ASP A 105 -3.07 -14.99 -9.32
C ASP A 105 -4.24 -15.11 -8.33
N GLY A 106 -4.93 -14.01 -8.04
CA GLY A 106 -5.99 -13.88 -7.04
C GLY A 106 -7.26 -14.71 -7.30
N LEU A 107 -8.25 -14.54 -6.42
CA LEU A 107 -9.53 -15.27 -6.51
C LEU A 107 -10.33 -14.91 -7.77
N ASP A 108 -10.25 -13.65 -8.20
CA ASP A 108 -10.97 -13.11 -9.36
C ASP A 108 -10.00 -12.81 -10.50
N GLY A 109 -9.62 -13.83 -11.27
CA GLY A 109 -8.71 -13.69 -12.42
C GLY A 109 -9.20 -12.75 -13.54
N HIS A 110 -10.44 -12.23 -13.43
CA HIS A 110 -11.01 -11.24 -14.34
C HIS A 110 -10.42 -9.83 -14.18
N HIS A 111 -9.83 -9.50 -13.03
CA HIS A 111 -9.19 -8.20 -12.76
C HIS A 111 -7.66 -8.26 -12.81
N ALA A 112 -7.11 -9.30 -13.46
CA ALA A 112 -5.66 -9.47 -13.58
C ALA A 112 -5.04 -8.18 -14.15
N LEU A 113 -4.12 -7.59 -13.39
CA LEU A 113 -3.35 -6.38 -13.73
C LEU A 113 -4.11 -5.03 -13.69
N GLU A 114 -5.38 -5.00 -13.32
CA GLU A 114 -6.13 -3.74 -13.18
C GLU A 114 -5.85 -3.01 -11.87
N ASN A 115 -5.51 -3.76 -10.82
CA ASN A 115 -5.26 -3.21 -9.49
C ASN A 115 -4.01 -3.85 -8.89
N VAL A 116 -3.28 -3.08 -8.08
CA VAL A 116 -2.17 -3.57 -7.25
C VAL A 116 -2.44 -3.18 -5.81
N TYR A 117 -2.35 -4.14 -4.89
CA TYR A 117 -2.37 -3.86 -3.45
C TYR A 117 -0.94 -3.76 -2.92
N MET A 118 -0.65 -2.70 -2.18
CA MET A 118 0.67 -2.44 -1.60
C MET A 118 0.54 -2.06 -0.13
N ILE A 119 1.52 -2.48 0.68
CA ILE A 119 1.66 -2.05 2.07
C ILE A 119 2.99 -1.33 2.23
N ILE A 120 2.95 -0.11 2.77
CA ILE A 120 4.12 0.62 3.23
C ILE A 120 4.24 0.39 4.73
N ARG A 121 5.21 -0.44 5.12
CA ARG A 121 5.61 -0.60 6.52
C ARG A 121 6.50 0.55 6.91
N VAL A 122 6.10 1.38 7.86
CA VAL A 122 6.91 2.47 8.40
C VAL A 122 7.27 2.12 9.84
N PHE A 123 8.55 2.16 10.19
CA PHE A 123 9.04 1.74 11.51
C PHE A 123 10.04 2.73 12.08
N GLY A 124 10.27 2.67 13.40
CA GLY A 124 11.22 3.52 14.10
C GLY A 124 10.69 4.89 14.53
N LEU A 125 9.37 5.14 14.50
CA LEU A 125 8.81 6.47 14.81
C LEU A 125 9.24 7.04 16.18
N GLY A 126 9.57 6.19 17.16
CA GLY A 126 10.10 6.60 18.47
C GLY A 126 11.61 6.48 18.65
N ALA A 127 12.34 5.98 17.64
CA ALA A 127 13.75 5.60 17.73
C ALA A 127 14.73 6.67 17.20
N GLY A 128 14.23 7.85 16.79
CA GLY A 128 15.05 8.91 16.19
C GLY A 128 15.44 8.67 14.72
N PHE A 129 15.04 7.53 14.14
CA PHE A 129 15.18 7.23 12.71
C PHE A 129 13.84 6.69 12.19
N VAL A 130 13.46 7.06 10.97
CA VAL A 130 12.27 6.49 10.31
C VAL A 130 12.73 5.66 9.11
N GLY A 131 12.42 4.38 9.14
CA GLY A 131 12.63 3.46 8.02
C GLY A 131 11.30 3.08 7.37
N PHE A 132 11.37 2.59 6.13
CA PHE A 132 10.21 1.98 5.50
C PHE A 132 10.57 0.73 4.67
N GLN A 133 9.59 -0.15 4.50
CA GLN A 133 9.64 -1.31 3.60
C GLN A 133 8.36 -1.34 2.76
N LEU A 134 8.51 -1.61 1.47
CA LEU A 134 7.40 -1.84 0.56
C LEU A 134 7.11 -3.33 0.45
N LEU A 135 5.83 -3.69 0.60
CA LEU A 135 5.31 -5.02 0.31
C LEU A 135 4.35 -4.86 -0.88
N VAL A 136 4.84 -5.17 -2.08
CA VAL A 136 4.09 -5.04 -3.33
C VAL A 136 3.50 -6.40 -3.68
N ASP A 137 2.18 -6.43 -3.90
CA ASP A 137 1.41 -7.67 -4.06
C ASP A 137 1.63 -8.66 -2.88
N PRO A 138 1.19 -8.29 -1.66
CA PRO A 138 1.40 -9.14 -0.49
C PRO A 138 0.66 -10.48 -0.55
N GLU A 139 -0.33 -10.66 -1.43
CA GLU A 139 -0.93 -11.99 -1.68
C GLU A 139 0.07 -12.91 -2.40
N SER A 140 0.75 -12.42 -3.43
CA SER A 140 1.83 -13.18 -4.06
C SER A 140 2.96 -13.49 -3.08
N MET A 141 3.36 -12.50 -2.25
CA MET A 141 4.36 -12.70 -1.19
C MET A 141 3.91 -13.77 -0.18
N ARG A 142 2.65 -13.75 0.26
CA ARG A 142 2.06 -14.76 1.16
C ARG A 142 2.14 -16.16 0.56
N ARG A 143 1.79 -16.31 -0.72
CA ARG A 143 1.85 -17.61 -1.44
C ARG A 143 3.27 -18.13 -1.59
N ARG A 144 4.26 -17.25 -1.73
CA ARG A 144 5.69 -17.59 -1.75
C ARG A 144 6.27 -17.86 -0.36
N GLY A 145 5.50 -17.67 0.71
CA GLY A 145 5.96 -17.87 2.08
C GLY A 145 6.84 -16.74 2.60
N GLU A 146 6.77 -15.54 2.01
CA GLU A 146 7.47 -14.33 2.48
C GLU A 146 6.67 -13.60 3.56
N LEU A 147 5.36 -13.87 3.66
CA LEU A 147 4.48 -13.32 4.70
C LEU A 147 3.70 -14.43 5.40
N ALA A 148 3.70 -14.40 6.73
CA ALA A 148 2.85 -15.27 7.56
C ALA A 148 1.60 -14.51 8.02
N PHE A 149 0.44 -15.16 7.90
CA PHE A 149 -0.87 -14.63 8.29
C PHE A 149 -1.49 -15.54 9.35
N THR A 150 -1.86 -14.99 10.51
CA THR A 150 -2.54 -15.72 11.59
C THR A 150 -3.82 -15.00 12.04
N ALA A 151 -4.89 -15.76 12.32
CA ALA A 151 -6.20 -15.24 12.75
C ALA A 151 -6.50 -15.68 14.20
N PRO A 152 -7.42 -15.00 14.92
CA PRO A 152 -8.83 -15.34 14.71
C PRO A 152 -9.79 -14.20 14.31
N GLU A 153 -9.59 -12.96 14.77
CA GLU A 153 -10.55 -11.85 14.51
C GLU A 153 -10.08 -10.90 13.39
N SER A 154 -8.78 -10.62 13.38
CA SER A 154 -8.07 -9.90 12.32
C SER A 154 -6.79 -10.65 12.00
N TRP A 155 -6.22 -10.39 10.84
CA TRP A 155 -4.99 -11.02 10.40
C TRP A 155 -3.81 -10.33 11.06
N THR A 156 -3.06 -11.08 11.86
CA THR A 156 -1.72 -10.69 12.27
C THR A 156 -0.76 -11.13 11.16
N VAL A 157 -0.01 -10.17 10.63
CA VAL A 157 0.90 -10.37 9.50
C VAL A 157 2.34 -10.16 9.95
N VAL A 158 3.21 -11.11 9.61
CA VAL A 158 4.65 -11.07 9.88
C VAL A 158 5.41 -11.21 8.56
N VAL A 159 6.43 -10.37 8.37
CA VAL A 159 7.40 -10.53 7.29
C VAL A 159 8.42 -11.59 7.71
N LEU A 160 8.57 -12.63 6.90
CA LEU A 160 9.42 -13.80 7.18
C LEU A 160 10.85 -13.64 6.65
#